data_AF-U9TLE9-F1
#
_entry.id   AF-U9TLE9-F1
#
_cell.length_a   1.000
_cell.length_b   1.000
_cell.length_c   1.000
_cell.angle_alpha   90.00
_cell.angle_beta   90.00
_cell.angle_gamma   90.00
#
_symmetry.space_group_name_H-M   'P 1'
#
loop_
_entity.id
_entity.type
_entity.pdbx_description
1 polymer ?
#
loop_
_entity_poly.entity_id
_entity_poly.type
_entity_poly.pdbx_seq_one_letter_code
_entity_poly.pdbx_strand_id
1 'polypeptide(L)'
;MEEIKNLKEEITVRKQQIKDLEKSYLTQDQFQELVNIAFSPNTYSNFINLKTKIKLLKLKEFLPYYEKEKENFMKLVSKAKEHVGKELEKFLNLLLAQNEKVEKNQDDVSFNKGQLSAYRIILQEKIPYNELEILLNKHKNILKLESQLHLLWDSFM
;
A
#
# COMPACT_ATOMS: atom_id res chain seq x y z
N MET A 1 21.65 -20.79 -75.62
CA MET A 1 21.56 -19.49 -74.90
C MET A 1 20.36 -19.47 -73.96
N GLU A 2 19.20 -20.01 -74.34
CA GLU A 2 18.01 -20.16 -73.49
C GLU A 2 18.27 -20.90 -72.17
N GLU A 3 18.97 -22.05 -72.21
CA GLU A 3 19.27 -22.84 -71.00
C GLU A 3 20.15 -22.08 -70.00
N ILE A 4 21.13 -21.30 -70.49
CA ILE A 4 21.99 -20.48 -69.64
C ILE A 4 21.17 -19.36 -68.96
N LYS A 5 20.14 -18.84 -69.64
CA LYS A 5 19.24 -17.83 -69.09
C LYS A 5 18.34 -18.43 -68.00
N ASN A 6 17.74 -19.59 -68.27
CA ASN A 6 16.91 -20.31 -67.29
C ASN A 6 17.72 -20.70 -66.04
N LEU A 7 18.96 -21.18 -66.20
CA LEU A 7 19.84 -21.49 -65.07
C LEU A 7 20.18 -20.25 -64.23
N LYS A 8 20.36 -19.08 -64.85
CA LYS A 8 20.61 -17.82 -64.12
C LYS A 8 19.38 -17.36 -63.33
N GLU A 9 18.18 -17.53 -63.88
CA GLU A 9 16.93 -17.23 -63.20
C GLU A 9 16.73 -18.17 -62.00
N GLU A 10 16.95 -19.48 -62.15
CA GLU A 10 16.89 -20.43 -61.03
C GLU A 10 17.89 -20.11 -59.91
N ILE A 11 19.14 -19.78 -60.26
CA ILE A 11 20.15 -19.38 -59.26
C ILE A 11 19.72 -18.14 -58.49
N THR A 12 19.07 -17.19 -59.16
CA THR A 12 18.60 -15.95 -58.53
C THR A 12 17.46 -16.23 -57.56
N VAL A 13 16.50 -17.07 -57.96
CA VAL A 13 15.38 -17.50 -57.10
C VAL A 13 15.91 -18.26 -55.87
N ARG A 14 16.83 -19.22 -56.06
CA ARG A 14 17.41 -19.99 -54.94
C ARG A 14 18.20 -19.11 -53.97
N LYS A 15 18.96 -18.13 -54.47
CA LYS A 15 19.67 -17.16 -53.61
C LYS A 15 18.71 -16.32 -52.77
N GLN A 16 17.59 -15.92 -53.36
CA GLN A 16 16.57 -15.16 -52.64
C GLN A 16 15.91 -16.02 -51.55
N GLN A 17 15.57 -17.28 -51.85
CA GLN A 17 15.03 -18.23 -50.88
C GLN A 17 15.97 -18.49 -49.69
N ILE A 18 17.28 -18.63 -49.95
CA ILE A 18 18.29 -18.79 -48.88
C ILE A 18 18.32 -17.55 -47.98
N LYS A 19 18.31 -16.35 -48.58
CA LYS A 19 18.34 -15.08 -47.83
C LYS A 19 17.08 -14.87 -46.99
N ASP A 20 15.93 -15.32 -47.49
CA ASP A 20 14.66 -15.22 -46.76
C ASP A 20 14.57 -16.27 -45.64
N LEU A 21 15.13 -17.46 -45.83
CA LEU A 21 15.31 -18.47 -44.78
C LEU A 21 16.24 -17.95 -43.67
N GLU A 22 17.40 -17.39 -44.02
CA GLU A 22 18.35 -16.80 -43.07
C GLU A 22 17.72 -15.66 -42.23
N LYS A 23 16.77 -14.92 -42.80
CA LYS A 23 15.99 -13.89 -42.07
C LYS A 23 14.86 -14.47 -41.22
N SER A 24 14.35 -15.65 -41.56
CA SER A 24 13.19 -16.26 -40.90
C SER A 24 13.56 -17.05 -39.65
N TYR A 25 14.83 -17.42 -39.48
CA TYR A 25 15.30 -18.05 -38.24
C TYR A 25 15.65 -16.97 -37.21
N LEU A 26 15.19 -17.17 -35.97
CA LEU A 26 15.73 -16.45 -34.84
C LEU A 26 17.24 -16.64 -34.85
N THR A 27 17.97 -15.53 -34.84
CA THR A 27 19.42 -15.59 -34.66
C THR A 27 19.73 -16.28 -33.33
N GLN A 28 20.91 -16.90 -33.24
CA GLN A 28 21.36 -17.57 -32.03
C GLN A 28 21.29 -16.63 -30.80
N ASP A 29 21.54 -15.34 -30.99
CA ASP A 29 21.43 -14.31 -29.95
C ASP A 29 19.98 -14.09 -29.50
N GLN A 30 19.02 -14.02 -30.43
CA GLN A 30 17.60 -13.90 -30.10
C GLN A 30 17.06 -15.15 -29.40
N PHE A 31 17.52 -16.34 -29.82
CA PHE A 31 17.17 -17.58 -29.13
C PHE A 31 17.77 -17.63 -27.72
N GLN A 32 19.02 -17.20 -27.56
CA GLN A 32 19.67 -17.12 -26.27
C GLN A 32 18.99 -16.12 -25.34
N GLU A 33 18.54 -14.98 -25.86
CA GLU A 33 17.76 -13.99 -25.11
C GLU A 33 16.42 -14.57 -24.63
N LEU A 34 15.69 -15.27 -25.50
CA LEU A 34 14.45 -15.95 -25.15
C LEU A 34 14.67 -17.04 -24.08
N VAL A 35 15.74 -17.82 -24.20
CA VAL A 35 16.13 -18.82 -23.20
C VAL A 35 16.46 -18.15 -21.86
N ASN A 36 17.18 -17.03 -21.89
CA ASN A 36 17.51 -16.27 -20.68
C ASN A 36 16.24 -15.69 -20.03
N ILE A 37 15.24 -15.25 -20.80
CA ILE A 37 13.98 -14.73 -20.24
C ILE A 37 13.11 -15.87 -19.70
N ALA A 38 12.92 -16.93 -20.48
CA ALA A 38 12.00 -18.01 -20.16
C ALA A 38 12.54 -18.97 -19.09
N PHE A 39 13.85 -19.19 -19.05
CA PHE A 39 14.49 -20.20 -18.21
C PHE A 39 15.58 -19.63 -17.30
N SER A 40 15.64 -18.31 -17.09
CA SER A 40 16.53 -17.76 -16.05
C SER A 40 16.22 -18.44 -14.72
N PRO A 41 17.22 -19.05 -14.05
CA PRO A 41 17.01 -19.84 -12.84
C PRO A 41 16.45 -19.04 -11.65
N ASN A 42 16.25 -17.73 -11.80
CA ASN A 42 15.93 -16.82 -10.71
C ASN A 42 14.67 -15.97 -10.90
N THR A 43 13.87 -16.11 -11.96
CA THR A 43 12.73 -15.20 -12.21
C THR A 43 11.68 -15.22 -11.09
N TYR A 44 11.28 -16.39 -10.60
CA TYR A 44 10.30 -16.48 -9.51
C TYR A 44 10.90 -16.12 -8.13
N SER A 45 12.09 -16.63 -7.81
CA SER A 45 12.78 -16.35 -6.54
C SER A 45 13.15 -14.86 -6.40
N ASN A 46 13.59 -14.21 -7.49
CA ASN A 46 13.90 -12.79 -7.50
C ASN A 46 12.65 -11.93 -7.28
N PHE A 47 11.49 -12.32 -7.82
CA PHE A 47 10.27 -11.54 -7.64
C PHE A 47 9.74 -11.61 -6.20
N ILE A 48 9.77 -12.78 -5.57
CA ILE A 48 9.41 -12.91 -4.14
C ILE A 48 10.37 -12.10 -3.27
N ASN A 49 11.69 -12.22 -3.50
CA ASN A 49 12.69 -11.44 -2.77
C ASN A 49 12.52 -9.92 -2.98
N LEU A 50 12.24 -9.49 -4.21
CA LEU A 50 11.97 -8.09 -4.52
C LEU A 50 10.70 -7.59 -3.81
N LYS A 51 9.62 -8.37 -3.86
CA LYS A 51 8.36 -8.06 -3.17
C LYS A 51 8.58 -7.91 -1.65
N THR A 52 9.35 -8.81 -1.04
CA THR A 52 9.69 -8.74 0.39
C THR A 52 10.55 -7.52 0.71
N LYS A 53 11.58 -7.23 -0.08
CA LYS A 53 12.42 -6.02 0.11
C LYS A 53 11.61 -4.74 0.00
N ILE A 54 10.72 -4.64 -0.99
CA ILE A 54 9.83 -3.48 -1.15
C ILE A 54 8.94 -3.32 0.08
N LYS A 55 8.38 -4.41 0.63
CA LYS A 55 7.58 -4.37 1.86
C LYS A 55 8.39 -3.90 3.06
N LEU A 56 9.60 -4.43 3.25
CA LEU A 56 10.48 -4.02 4.35
C LEU A 56 10.84 -2.53 4.26
N LEU A 57 11.11 -2.02 3.06
CA LEU A 57 11.37 -0.60 2.83
C LEU A 57 10.15 0.25 3.18
N LYS A 58 8.96 -0.13 2.70
CA LYS A 58 7.70 0.56 3.05
C LYS A 58 7.46 0.57 4.56
N LEU A 59 7.69 -0.55 5.25
CA LEU A 59 7.53 -0.62 6.70
C LEU A 59 8.54 0.28 7.43
N LYS A 60 9.81 0.25 7.00
CA LYS A 60 10.88 1.06 7.57
C LYS A 60 10.61 2.56 7.45
N GLU A 61 9.99 2.98 6.35
CA GLU A 61 9.61 4.39 6.14
C GLU A 61 8.32 4.77 6.88
N PHE A 62 7.33 3.87 6.89
CA PHE A 62 6.01 4.16 7.44
C PHE A 62 5.95 4.09 8.96
N LEU A 63 6.66 3.15 9.59
CA LEU A 63 6.62 2.92 11.03
C LEU A 63 7.04 4.18 11.83
N PRO A 64 8.18 4.85 11.54
CA PRO A 64 8.57 6.06 12.25
C PRO A 64 7.54 7.21 12.10
N TYR A 65 6.89 7.28 10.93
CA TYR A 65 5.84 8.27 10.70
C TYR A 65 4.61 7.99 11.57
N TYR A 66 4.14 6.74 11.63
CA TYR A 66 3.05 6.33 12.50
C TYR A 66 3.37 6.60 13.99
N GLU A 67 4.58 6.24 14.44
CA GLU A 67 5.00 6.44 15.83
C GLU A 67 5.00 7.93 16.20
N LYS A 68 5.51 8.79 15.32
CA LYS A 68 5.52 10.24 15.52
C LYS A 68 4.11 10.81 15.61
N GLU A 69 3.22 10.41 14.71
CA GLU A 69 1.82 10.88 14.75
C GLU A 69 1.09 10.38 16.00
N LYS A 70 1.33 9.13 16.40
CA LYS A 70 0.77 8.55 17.63
C LYS A 70 1.26 9.29 18.87
N GLU A 71 2.54 9.61 18.95
CA GLU A 71 3.10 10.40 20.05
C GLU A 71 2.48 11.80 20.11
N ASN A 72 2.35 12.47 18.96
CA ASN A 72 1.70 13.77 18.86
C ASN A 72 0.24 13.72 19.32
N PHE A 73 -0.49 12.67 18.95
CA PHE A 73 -1.85 12.46 19.40
C PHE A 73 -1.92 12.22 20.91
N MET A 74 -1.05 11.37 21.47
CA MET A 74 -1.02 11.14 22.92
C MET A 74 -0.73 12.40 23.71
N LYS A 75 0.14 13.29 23.21
CA LYS A 75 0.35 14.63 23.81
C LYS A 75 -0.92 15.48 23.83
N LEU A 76 -1.72 15.43 22.76
CA LEU A 76 -3.01 16.13 22.72
C LEU A 76 -4.02 15.53 23.69
N VAL A 77 -4.07 14.20 23.80
CA VAL A 77 -4.91 13.52 24.79
C VAL A 77 -4.51 13.93 26.20
N SER A 78 -3.22 13.94 26.54
CA SER A 78 -2.74 14.38 27.85
C SER A 78 -3.14 15.82 28.17
N LYS A 79 -2.96 16.75 27.20
CA LYS A 79 -3.41 18.14 27.36
C LYS A 79 -4.92 18.24 27.55
N ALA A 80 -5.70 17.48 26.79
CA ALA A 80 -7.16 17.45 26.93
C ALA A 80 -7.57 16.90 28.31
N LYS A 81 -6.89 15.87 28.83
CA LYS A 81 -7.10 15.33 30.18
C LYS A 81 -6.81 16.36 31.27
N GLU A 82 -5.69 17.07 31.15
CA GLU A 82 -5.34 18.16 32.06
C GLU A 82 -6.40 19.27 32.04
N HIS A 83 -6.93 19.59 30.85
CA HIS A 83 -7.93 20.64 30.68
C HIS A 83 -9.30 20.29 31.27
N VAL A 84 -9.77 19.05 31.10
CA VAL A 84 -11.08 18.59 31.61
C VAL A 84 -11.04 18.27 33.10
N GLY A 85 -9.86 17.99 33.64
CA GLY A 85 -9.67 17.58 35.04
C GLY A 85 -10.12 16.14 35.31
N LYS A 86 -9.86 15.68 36.54
CA LYS A 86 -10.07 14.27 36.94
C LYS A 86 -11.52 13.79 36.81
N GLU A 87 -12.48 14.68 37.03
CA GLU A 87 -13.92 14.35 37.00
C GLU A 87 -14.39 13.93 35.60
N LEU A 88 -13.88 14.60 34.57
CA LEU A 88 -14.29 14.41 33.19
C LEU A 88 -13.30 13.59 32.34
N GLU A 89 -12.14 13.24 32.89
CA GLU A 89 -11.16 12.38 32.22
C GLU A 89 -11.78 11.04 31.78
N LYS A 90 -12.66 10.44 32.59
CA LYS A 90 -13.37 9.21 32.22
C LYS A 90 -14.20 9.41 30.95
N PHE A 91 -14.91 10.54 30.83
CA PHE A 91 -15.72 10.83 29.66
C PHE A 91 -14.86 11.08 28.42
N LEU A 92 -13.68 11.68 28.57
CA LEU A 92 -12.72 11.81 27.47
C LEU A 92 -12.22 10.45 26.98
N ASN A 93 -11.86 9.54 27.90
CA ASN A 93 -11.45 8.19 27.54
C ASN A 93 -12.61 7.43 26.83
N LEU A 94 -13.84 7.57 27.33
CA LEU A 94 -15.03 6.98 26.71
C LEU A 94 -15.30 7.57 25.33
N LEU A 95 -15.16 8.88 25.15
CA LEU A 95 -15.29 9.56 23.86
C LEU A 95 -14.33 8.95 22.83
N LEU A 96 -13.06 8.77 23.20
CA LEU A 96 -12.06 8.20 22.31
C LEU A 96 -12.37 6.74 21.97
N ALA A 97 -12.67 5.90 22.96
CA ALA A 97 -13.05 4.50 22.73
C ALA A 97 -14.28 4.38 21.82
N GLN A 98 -15.24 5.28 21.99
CA GLN A 98 -16.45 5.30 21.19
C GLN A 98 -16.20 5.74 19.75
N ASN A 99 -15.31 6.72 19.56
CA ASN A 99 -14.86 7.16 18.25
C ASN A 99 -14.17 6.02 17.49
N GLU A 100 -13.36 5.22 18.18
CA GLU A 100 -12.72 4.04 17.60
C GLU A 100 -13.75 3.03 17.09
N LYS A 101 -14.78 2.71 17.89
CA LYS A 101 -15.85 1.81 17.46
C LYS A 101 -16.60 2.32 16.23
N VAL A 102 -16.91 3.62 16.19
CA VAL A 102 -17.57 4.25 15.04
C VAL A 102 -16.70 4.15 13.79
N GLU A 103 -15.40 4.47 13.89
CA GLU A 103 -14.49 4.45 12.75
C GLU A 103 -14.17 3.02 12.27
N LYS A 104 -14.17 2.04 13.17
CA LYS A 104 -14.00 0.62 12.83
C LYS A 104 -15.29 -0.07 12.39
N ASN A 105 -16.43 0.64 12.32
CA ASN A 105 -17.76 0.08 12.08
C ASN A 105 -18.07 -1.15 12.97
N GLN A 106 -17.64 -1.09 14.24
CA GLN A 106 -17.92 -2.13 15.23
C GLN A 106 -19.25 -1.85 15.93
N ASP A 107 -19.96 -2.91 16.30
CA ASP A 107 -21.27 -2.88 16.96
C ASP A 107 -22.35 -2.11 16.18
N ASP A 108 -23.45 -1.74 16.84
CA ASP A 108 -24.48 -0.86 16.28
C ASP A 108 -23.92 0.56 16.12
N VAL A 109 -23.57 0.91 14.87
CA VAL A 109 -23.02 2.23 14.50
C VAL A 109 -23.95 3.37 14.89
N SER A 110 -25.26 3.18 14.83
CA SER A 110 -26.24 4.22 15.17
C SER A 110 -26.21 4.51 16.67
N PHE A 111 -26.29 3.44 17.47
CA PHE A 111 -26.11 3.52 18.92
C PHE A 111 -24.77 4.16 19.27
N ASN A 112 -23.71 3.76 18.56
CA ASN A 112 -22.38 4.25 18.86
C ASN A 112 -22.19 5.73 18.56
N LYS A 113 -22.78 6.24 17.48
CA LYS A 113 -22.83 7.68 17.17
C LYS A 113 -23.64 8.46 18.20
N GLY A 114 -24.72 7.87 18.71
CA GLY A 114 -25.51 8.44 19.80
C GLY A 114 -24.68 8.65 21.07
N GLN A 115 -23.96 7.62 21.51
CA GLN A 115 -23.05 7.72 22.67
C GLN A 115 -21.92 8.72 22.45
N LEU A 116 -21.30 8.71 21.26
CA LEU A 116 -20.24 9.66 20.93
C LEU A 116 -20.73 11.12 21.03
N SER A 117 -21.96 11.37 20.57
CA SER A 117 -22.59 12.69 20.66
C SER A 117 -22.86 13.10 22.12
N ALA A 118 -23.33 12.17 22.95
CA ALA A 118 -23.56 12.43 24.37
C ALA A 118 -22.25 12.80 25.11
N TYR A 119 -21.18 12.04 24.88
CA TYR A 119 -19.88 12.33 25.50
C TYR A 119 -19.28 13.65 25.01
N ARG A 120 -19.48 14.01 23.73
CA ARG A 120 -19.11 15.33 23.22
C ARG A 120 -19.81 16.45 23.98
N ILE A 121 -21.13 16.35 24.16
CA ILE A 121 -21.92 17.38 24.84
C ILE A 121 -21.41 17.57 26.28
N ILE A 122 -21.14 16.48 27.00
CA ILE A 122 -20.60 16.53 28.36
C ILE A 122 -19.23 17.23 28.39
N LEU A 123 -18.34 16.88 27.46
CA LEU A 123 -16.98 17.44 27.43
C LEU A 123 -16.95 18.90 26.94
N GLN A 124 -17.98 19.37 26.23
CA GLN A 124 -18.10 20.75 25.78
C GLN A 124 -18.23 21.76 26.92
N GLU A 125 -18.56 21.31 28.13
CA GLU A 125 -18.52 22.15 29.33
C GLU A 125 -17.11 22.66 29.66
N LYS A 126 -16.07 21.95 29.19
CA LYS A 126 -14.67 22.27 29.44
C LYS A 126 -13.86 22.47 28.17
N ILE A 127 -13.99 21.59 27.18
CA ILE A 127 -13.23 21.69 25.93
C ILE A 127 -14.13 22.28 24.83
N PRO A 128 -13.73 23.38 24.18
CA PRO A 128 -14.42 23.91 23.02
C PRO A 128 -14.70 22.86 21.93
N TYR A 129 -15.84 23.00 21.25
CA TYR A 129 -16.25 22.05 20.20
C TYR A 129 -15.20 21.86 19.10
N ASN A 130 -14.56 22.95 18.64
CA ASN A 130 -13.50 22.91 17.63
C ASN A 130 -12.28 22.11 18.09
N GLU A 131 -11.89 22.22 19.36
CA GLU A 131 -10.79 21.45 19.94
C GLU A 131 -11.13 19.96 20.05
N LEU A 132 -12.36 19.63 20.46
CA LEU A 132 -12.86 18.25 20.43
C LEU A 132 -12.88 17.67 19.02
N GLU A 133 -13.27 18.46 18.01
CA GLU A 133 -13.23 18.02 16.62
C GLU A 133 -11.80 17.77 16.12
N ILE A 134 -10.85 18.64 16.46
CA ILE A 134 -9.45 18.44 16.12
C ILE A 134 -8.93 17.14 16.75
N LEU A 135 -9.27 16.89 18.01
CA LEU A 135 -8.88 15.66 18.71
C LEU A 135 -9.45 14.41 18.03
N LEU A 136 -10.74 14.41 17.70
CA LEU A 136 -11.41 13.26 17.08
C LEU A 136 -10.96 13.00 15.65
N ASN A 137 -10.74 14.06 14.86
CA ASN A 137 -10.18 13.94 13.52
C ASN A 137 -8.74 13.39 13.55
N LYS A 138 -7.92 13.84 14.51
CA LYS A 138 -6.59 13.26 14.70
C LYS A 138 -6.68 11.80 15.14
N HIS A 139 -7.59 11.46 16.04
CA HIS A 139 -7.81 10.06 16.43
C HIS A 139 -8.17 9.19 15.23
N LYS A 140 -9.10 9.63 14.39
CA LYS A 140 -9.46 8.96 13.12
C LYS A 140 -8.24 8.75 12.22
N ASN A 141 -7.38 9.77 12.07
CA ASN A 141 -6.16 9.63 11.28
C ASN A 141 -5.21 8.57 11.85
N ILE A 142 -5.02 8.52 13.18
CA ILE A 142 -4.22 7.48 13.83
C ILE A 142 -4.79 6.09 13.56
N LEU A 143 -6.11 5.90 13.69
CA LEU A 143 -6.75 4.61 13.42
C LEU A 143 -6.57 4.17 11.96
N LYS A 144 -6.62 5.12 11.01
CA LYS A 144 -6.34 4.85 9.61
C LYS A 144 -4.88 4.44 9.38
N LEU A 145 -3.93 5.12 10.01
CA LEU A 145 -2.51 4.76 9.93
C LEU A 145 -2.22 3.40 10.58
N GLU A 146 -2.88 3.09 11.70
CA GLU A 146 -2.78 1.80 12.37
C GLU A 146 -3.31 0.67 11.48
N SER A 147 -4.44 0.87 10.80
CA SER A 147 -4.96 -0.09 9.82
C SER A 147 -3.99 -0.30 8.64
N GLN A 148 -3.38 0.78 8.12
CA GLN A 148 -2.35 0.67 7.08
C GLN A 148 -1.11 -0.07 7.57
N LEU A 149 -0.69 0.17 8.82
CA LEU A 149 0.42 -0.54 9.44
C LEU A 149 0.10 -2.04 9.54
N HIS A 150 -1.09 -2.41 10.03
CA HIS A 150 -1.52 -3.81 10.09
C HIS A 150 -1.50 -4.49 8.72
N LEU A 151 -2.00 -3.84 7.66
CA LEU A 151 -1.94 -4.39 6.29
C LEU A 151 -0.50 -4.62 5.82
N LEU A 152 0.44 -3.75 6.20
CA LEU A 152 1.86 -3.93 5.89
C LEU A 152 2.44 -5.12 6.68
N TRP A 153 2.09 -5.27 7.96
CA TRP A 153 2.53 -6.36 8.83
C TRP A 153 1.98 -7.73 8.45
N ASP A 154 0.66 -7.84 8.25
CA ASP A 154 -0.01 -9.09 7.86
C ASP A 154 0.51 -9.61 6.51
N SER A 155 1.06 -8.72 5.68
CA SER A 155 1.69 -9.11 4.43
C SER A 155 3.03 -9.86 4.61
N PHE A 156 3.58 -9.94 5.82
CA PHE A 156 4.79 -10.71 6.14
C PHE A 156 4.52 -12.11 6.71
N MET A 157 3.30 -12.37 7.20
CA MET A 157 2.83 -13.69 7.63
C MET A 157 2.29 -14.49 6.45
#